data_AF-A0A544XML9-F1
#
_entry.id   AF-A0A544XML9-F1
#
_cell.length_a   1.000
_cell.length_b   1.000
_cell.length_c   1.000
_cell.angle_alpha   90.00
_cell.angle_beta   90.00
_cell.angle_gamma   90.00
#
_symmetry.space_group_name_H-M   'P 1'
#
loop_
_entity.id
_entity.type
_entity.pdbx_description
1 polymer ?
#
loop_
_entity_poly.entity_id
_entity_poly.type
_entity_poly.pdbx_seq_one_letter_code
_entity_poly.pdbx_strand_id
1 'polypeptide(L)'
;MHHLPVRPAAGRRRSPGAVALGLLTVLVTLAATALTWAAPASAAPAPLVSAASGRCLDVKGNVDTLGTTLDIWDCNGQANQGFEFTSAGELRTMNGTRCVDAYNNQTSPGTQVIIWSCNGQNNQKWRQNSDGSITGVQSGLCLDVDHAGTANGTAVILWTCNGQSNQKWSTTTGGGGSALVVDASSVVRPVTRVASGTLYGLSDANTPPVSIMQPLKLHQLRQPPPLHEHRPNGSPVPIGDTLNVWRNAAAIGAVITVDMADSFDGFPYNWTNWNDWYSRIDKMIAAAKSAGVTNIDAWEPWNEPDWTWPSAAGVSFNEGWVRTYQRIRQSEPNKPIMGPSYSYLDINRMRSFLNNAKATNTLPEVVSWHELGGWRNVTANVRAYRALERELGISPRPISINEYATTGEIDVPSSVNHYVAQFEREGVRDAERAFWYEAGTLNGLLYNGQPTASYWMYKWYADQTGNIVKVTPTTNNDGVAAYDGRTFSVVFGGQSGNSSIRVDGIGGLGSSVTATLEYVPGSGRKTNVSAATQVWSNAYTVTNGSVTIPIAGQDANGAYRLVLTPR
;
A
#
# COMPACT_ATOMS: atom_id res chain seq x y z
N MET A 1 -9.34 -93.53 12.99
CA MET A 1 -9.64 -92.31 13.75
C MET A 1 -10.06 -91.25 12.72
N HIS A 2 -11.33 -91.32 12.29
CA HIS A 2 -12.41 -90.34 12.52
C HIS A 2 -12.21 -89.03 11.74
N HIS A 3 -13.05 -88.54 10.83
CA HIS A 3 -14.27 -88.97 10.10
C HIS A 3 -14.34 -87.95 8.92
N LEU A 4 -14.26 -88.35 7.64
CA LEU A 4 -15.37 -88.53 6.66
C LEU A 4 -16.21 -87.25 6.37
N PRO A 5 -16.93 -87.14 5.22
CA PRO A 5 -16.59 -87.30 3.79
C PRO A 5 -17.13 -86.07 2.97
N VAL A 6 -17.09 -85.92 1.63
CA VAL A 6 -17.94 -86.56 0.59
C VAL A 6 -17.60 -85.88 -0.75
N ARG A 7 -17.37 -86.66 -1.82
CA ARG A 7 -17.64 -86.26 -3.21
C ARG A 7 -19.02 -86.78 -3.61
N PRO A 8 -19.73 -86.15 -4.57
CA PRO A 8 -20.06 -86.91 -5.79
C PRO A 8 -19.83 -86.06 -7.06
N ALA A 9 -19.34 -86.59 -8.20
CA ALA A 9 -19.97 -87.58 -9.10
C ALA A 9 -21.29 -87.03 -9.68
N ALA A 10 -21.68 -87.18 -10.94
CA ALA A 10 -21.18 -87.78 -12.16
C ALA A 10 -21.90 -87.01 -13.30
N GLY A 11 -21.47 -87.08 -14.56
CA GLY A 11 -21.91 -88.18 -15.41
C GLY A 11 -22.77 -87.70 -16.58
N ARG A 12 -22.13 -87.67 -17.75
CA ARG A 12 -22.61 -88.06 -19.09
C ARG A 12 -23.99 -87.58 -19.60
N ARG A 13 -23.88 -86.84 -20.72
CA ARG A 13 -24.52 -87.04 -22.04
C ARG A 13 -26.03 -87.33 -22.08
N ARG A 14 -26.75 -86.45 -22.80
CA ARG A 14 -27.69 -86.81 -23.89
C ARG A 14 -28.19 -85.53 -24.60
N SER A 15 -27.81 -85.35 -25.85
CA SER A 15 -28.63 -84.67 -26.89
C SER A 15 -29.71 -85.67 -27.37
N PRO A 16 -30.73 -85.32 -28.20
CA PRO A 16 -31.07 -84.04 -28.87
C PRO A 16 -32.57 -83.65 -28.77
N GLY A 17 -32.98 -82.50 -29.31
CA GLY A 17 -34.39 -82.20 -29.59
C GLY A 17 -34.71 -80.71 -29.78
N ALA A 18 -34.97 -80.30 -31.02
CA ALA A 18 -35.45 -79.01 -31.54
C ALA A 18 -36.72 -78.48 -30.81
N VAL A 19 -37.20 -77.22 -30.85
CA VAL A 19 -37.28 -76.10 -31.81
C VAL A 19 -37.66 -74.83 -31.00
N ALA A 20 -37.23 -73.63 -31.42
CA ALA A 20 -38.08 -72.42 -31.63
C ALA A 20 -37.42 -71.06 -31.24
N LEU A 21 -37.34 -70.20 -32.27
CA LEU A 21 -37.48 -68.73 -32.32
C LEU A 21 -36.87 -67.83 -31.23
N GLY A 22 -35.97 -66.95 -31.66
CA GLY A 22 -35.63 -65.70 -30.95
C GLY A 22 -34.27 -65.12 -31.33
N LEU A 23 -34.10 -64.64 -32.57
CA LEU A 23 -32.94 -63.82 -32.95
C LEU A 23 -33.07 -62.45 -32.26
N LEU A 24 -32.41 -62.28 -31.12
CA LEU A 24 -32.18 -60.97 -30.51
C LEU A 24 -30.99 -60.31 -31.22
N THR A 25 -31.25 -59.40 -32.14
CA THR A 25 -30.25 -58.49 -32.71
C THR A 25 -29.78 -57.52 -31.62
N VAL A 26 -28.61 -57.78 -31.03
CA VAL A 26 -27.92 -56.80 -30.19
C VAL A 26 -27.25 -55.77 -31.10
N LEU A 27 -27.90 -54.61 -31.29
CA LEU A 27 -27.26 -53.41 -31.81
C LEU A 27 -26.18 -52.96 -30.81
N VAL A 28 -24.92 -53.22 -31.13
CA VAL A 28 -23.79 -52.52 -30.51
C VAL A 28 -23.62 -51.20 -31.26
N THR A 29 -24.11 -50.11 -30.68
CA THR A 29 -23.76 -48.76 -31.12
C THR A 29 -22.31 -48.46 -30.72
N LEU A 30 -21.39 -48.69 -31.65
CA LEU A 30 -20.05 -48.10 -31.60
C LEU A 30 -20.19 -46.58 -31.78
N ALA A 31 -20.28 -45.86 -30.67
CA ALA A 31 -20.07 -44.41 -30.66
C ALA A 31 -18.58 -44.15 -30.92
N ALA A 32 -18.22 -43.92 -32.19
CA ALA A 32 -16.94 -43.34 -32.54
C ALA A 32 -16.92 -41.90 -32.00
N THR A 33 -16.26 -41.70 -30.85
CA THR A 33 -15.94 -40.36 -30.37
C THR A 33 -14.91 -39.76 -31.32
N ALA A 34 -15.38 -38.96 -32.27
CA ALA A 34 -14.52 -38.06 -33.02
C ALA A 34 -13.84 -37.12 -32.01
N LEU A 35 -12.55 -37.33 -31.76
CA LEU A 35 -11.70 -36.28 -31.20
C LEU A 35 -11.65 -35.16 -32.25
N THR A 36 -12.58 -34.23 -32.15
CA THR A 36 -12.43 -32.93 -32.80
C THR A 36 -11.25 -32.25 -32.14
N TRP A 37 -10.15 -32.12 -32.87
CA TRP A 37 -9.15 -31.13 -32.54
C TRP A 37 -9.86 -29.78 -32.67
N ALA A 38 -10.34 -29.24 -31.56
CA ALA A 38 -10.75 -27.85 -31.52
C ALA A 38 -9.51 -27.04 -31.92
N ALA A 39 -9.57 -26.38 -33.08
CA ALA A 39 -8.62 -25.33 -33.40
C ALA A 39 -8.57 -24.39 -32.18
N PRO A 40 -7.39 -23.87 -31.80
CA PRO A 40 -7.31 -22.91 -30.72
C PRO A 40 -8.32 -21.80 -31.01
N ALA A 41 -9.22 -21.54 -30.05
CA ALA A 41 -10.16 -20.44 -30.16
C ALA A 41 -9.35 -19.18 -30.52
N SER A 42 -9.76 -18.48 -31.58
CA SER A 42 -9.20 -17.17 -31.89
C SER A 42 -9.29 -16.31 -30.63
N ALA A 43 -8.20 -15.65 -30.26
CA ALA A 43 -8.19 -14.81 -29.07
C ALA A 43 -9.32 -13.77 -29.20
N ALA A 44 -10.19 -13.66 -28.19
CA ALA A 44 -11.25 -12.67 -28.21
C ALA A 44 -10.65 -11.25 -28.41
N PRO A 45 -11.34 -10.34 -29.12
CA PRO A 45 -10.86 -8.97 -29.29
C PRO A 45 -10.52 -8.34 -27.94
N ALA A 46 -9.30 -7.79 -27.83
CA ALA A 46 -8.76 -7.21 -26.61
C ALA A 46 -8.31 -5.77 -26.88
N PRO A 47 -8.37 -4.88 -25.88
CA PRO A 47 -7.84 -3.52 -26.05
C PRO A 47 -6.33 -3.54 -26.19
N LEU A 48 -5.79 -2.63 -27.01
CA LEU A 48 -4.36 -2.32 -27.03
C LEU A 48 -4.11 -1.03 -26.27
N VAL A 49 -3.56 -1.13 -25.07
CA VAL A 49 -3.35 0.01 -24.16
C VAL A 49 -1.94 0.57 -24.34
N SER A 50 -1.83 1.86 -24.66
CA SER A 50 -0.55 2.57 -24.75
C SER A 50 0.13 2.64 -23.38
N ALA A 51 1.40 2.24 -23.29
CA ALA A 51 2.15 2.31 -22.03
C ALA A 51 2.47 3.76 -21.62
N ALA A 52 2.46 4.72 -22.55
CA ALA A 52 2.73 6.12 -22.25
C ALA A 52 1.54 6.83 -21.60
N SER A 53 0.33 6.59 -22.12
CA SER A 53 -0.88 7.33 -21.72
C SER A 53 -1.88 6.50 -20.94
N GLY A 54 -1.79 5.17 -21.01
CA GLY A 54 -2.81 4.29 -20.46
C GLY A 54 -4.12 4.26 -21.25
N ARG A 55 -4.18 4.94 -22.40
CA ARG A 55 -5.33 4.99 -23.29
C ARG A 55 -5.29 3.85 -24.29
N CYS A 56 -6.45 3.49 -24.80
CA CYS A 56 -6.59 2.43 -25.78
C CYS A 56 -6.32 2.98 -27.19
N LEU A 57 -5.71 2.16 -28.04
CA LEU A 57 -5.79 2.34 -29.49
C LEU A 57 -7.27 2.40 -29.88
N ASP A 58 -7.64 3.32 -30.74
CA ASP A 58 -9.03 3.65 -31.02
C ASP A 58 -9.22 3.95 -32.51
N VAL A 59 -10.31 3.43 -33.11
CA VAL A 59 -10.77 3.92 -34.40
C VAL A 59 -11.53 5.22 -34.18
N LYS A 60 -10.90 6.33 -34.58
CA LYS A 60 -11.34 7.68 -34.28
C LYS A 60 -12.85 7.88 -34.45
N GLY A 61 -13.50 8.24 -33.35
CA GLY A 61 -14.93 8.55 -33.32
C GLY A 61 -15.87 7.34 -33.42
N ASN A 62 -15.35 6.11 -33.28
CA ASN A 62 -16.09 4.87 -33.46
C ASN A 62 -16.83 4.80 -34.82
N VAL A 63 -16.16 5.28 -35.88
CA VAL A 63 -16.72 5.37 -37.23
C VAL A 63 -16.17 4.26 -38.13
N ASP A 64 -17.06 3.36 -38.57
CA ASP A 64 -16.74 2.27 -39.50
C ASP A 64 -16.69 2.71 -40.98
N THR A 65 -15.91 3.76 -41.26
CA THR A 65 -15.65 4.24 -42.64
C THR A 65 -14.23 3.86 -43.04
N LEU A 66 -14.05 3.36 -44.27
CA LEU A 66 -12.72 3.02 -44.78
C LEU A 66 -11.85 4.28 -44.84
N GLY A 67 -10.63 4.18 -44.30
CA GLY A 67 -9.70 5.30 -44.22
C GLY A 67 -9.79 6.11 -42.93
N THR A 68 -10.69 5.77 -41.99
CA THR A 68 -10.69 6.39 -40.66
C THR A 68 -9.35 6.12 -39.97
N THR A 69 -8.72 7.17 -39.45
CA THR A 69 -7.44 7.11 -38.74
C THR A 69 -7.57 6.46 -37.37
N LEU A 70 -6.48 5.85 -36.89
CA LEU A 70 -6.36 5.47 -35.49
C LEU A 70 -5.85 6.63 -34.64
N ASP A 71 -6.37 6.72 -33.43
CA ASP A 71 -5.90 7.60 -32.37
C ASP A 71 -5.81 6.84 -31.03
N ILE A 72 -5.45 7.54 -29.96
CA ILE A 72 -5.63 7.04 -28.60
C ILE A 72 -6.85 7.69 -27.95
N TRP A 73 -7.64 6.89 -27.25
CA TRP A 73 -8.80 7.35 -26.50
C TRP A 73 -8.94 6.60 -25.17
N ASP A 74 -9.60 7.21 -24.19
CA ASP A 74 -9.90 6.55 -22.92
C ASP A 74 -10.61 5.22 -23.19
N CYS A 75 -10.14 4.17 -22.51
CA CYS A 75 -10.64 2.81 -22.72
C CYS A 75 -12.13 2.70 -22.30
N ASN A 76 -13.01 2.38 -23.24
CA ASN A 76 -14.45 2.34 -23.07
C ASN A 76 -15.07 0.97 -23.44
N GLY A 77 -14.27 0.03 -23.95
CA GLY A 77 -14.70 -1.35 -24.26
C GLY A 77 -15.61 -1.49 -25.47
N GLN A 78 -15.74 -0.44 -26.29
CA GLN A 78 -16.52 -0.48 -27.53
C GLN A 78 -15.74 -1.20 -28.66
N ALA A 79 -16.45 -1.57 -29.71
CA ALA A 79 -15.90 -2.36 -30.82
C ALA A 79 -14.74 -1.68 -31.55
N ASN A 80 -14.66 -0.35 -31.54
CA ASN A 80 -13.56 0.44 -32.11
C ASN A 80 -12.26 0.38 -31.31
N GLN A 81 -12.29 -0.18 -30.10
CA GLN A 81 -11.13 -0.40 -29.24
C GLN A 81 -10.81 -1.88 -29.04
N GLY A 82 -11.57 -2.79 -29.66
CA GLY A 82 -11.33 -4.22 -29.60
C GLY A 82 -10.43 -4.66 -30.75
N PHE A 83 -9.21 -5.10 -30.44
CA PHE A 83 -8.24 -5.54 -31.43
C PHE A 83 -7.90 -7.02 -31.31
N GLU A 84 -7.70 -7.67 -32.45
CA GLU A 84 -7.42 -9.09 -32.54
C GLU A 84 -6.24 -9.33 -33.49
N PHE A 85 -5.21 -10.04 -33.01
CA PHE A 85 -4.14 -10.55 -33.88
C PHE A 85 -4.56 -11.88 -34.50
N THR A 86 -4.53 -11.96 -35.83
CA THR A 86 -4.84 -13.19 -36.56
C THR A 86 -3.59 -14.03 -36.82
N SER A 87 -3.76 -15.33 -37.08
CA SER A 87 -2.68 -16.21 -37.53
C SER A 87 -2.07 -15.78 -38.87
N ALA A 88 -2.81 -15.01 -39.67
CA ALA A 88 -2.32 -14.41 -40.91
C ALA A 88 -1.50 -13.13 -40.67
N GLY A 89 -1.23 -12.76 -39.41
CA GLY A 89 -0.47 -11.57 -39.02
C GLY A 89 -1.25 -10.26 -39.13
N GLU A 90 -2.57 -10.29 -39.29
CA GLU A 90 -3.37 -9.06 -39.33
C GLU A 90 -3.71 -8.60 -37.92
N LEU A 91 -3.83 -7.28 -37.75
CA LEU A 91 -4.43 -6.68 -36.57
C LEU A 91 -5.82 -6.19 -36.95
N ARG A 92 -6.87 -6.85 -36.47
CA ARG A 92 -8.26 -6.57 -36.84
C ARG A 92 -8.99 -5.80 -35.75
N THR A 93 -9.95 -4.98 -36.13
CA THR A 93 -10.81 -4.17 -35.25
C THR A 93 -12.24 -4.11 -35.80
N MET A 94 -13.15 -3.39 -35.14
CA MET A 94 -14.58 -3.33 -35.48
C MET A 94 -15.19 -4.73 -35.54
N ASN A 95 -15.02 -5.50 -34.46
CA ASN A 95 -15.45 -6.90 -34.35
C ASN A 95 -14.89 -7.81 -35.47
N GLY A 96 -13.63 -7.60 -35.84
CA GLY A 96 -12.93 -8.41 -36.82
C GLY A 96 -13.23 -8.08 -38.28
N THR A 97 -14.01 -7.03 -38.56
CA THR A 97 -14.44 -6.67 -39.92
C THR A 97 -13.52 -5.68 -40.63
N ARG A 98 -12.58 -5.06 -39.90
CA ARG A 98 -11.60 -4.10 -40.44
C ARG A 98 -10.19 -4.49 -40.06
N CYS A 99 -9.24 -4.17 -40.92
CA CYS A 99 -7.81 -4.36 -40.68
C CYS A 99 -7.14 -3.02 -40.40
N VAL A 100 -6.23 -3.01 -39.43
CA VAL A 100 -5.29 -1.90 -39.21
C VAL A 100 -4.31 -1.88 -40.39
N ASP A 101 -4.18 -0.73 -41.03
CA ASP A 101 -3.56 -0.57 -42.35
C ASP A 101 -2.63 0.65 -42.34
N ALA A 102 -1.39 0.44 -42.80
CA ALA A 102 -0.47 1.55 -43.09
C ALA A 102 -0.87 2.20 -44.42
N TYR A 103 -1.30 3.46 -44.33
CA TYR A 103 -1.97 4.17 -45.42
C TYR A 103 -1.20 4.09 -46.73
N ASN A 104 -1.90 3.65 -47.79
CA ASN A 104 -1.41 3.59 -49.16
C ASN A 104 -0.09 2.81 -49.33
N ASN A 105 0.13 1.74 -48.56
CA ASN A 105 1.34 0.91 -48.60
C ASN A 105 2.65 1.71 -48.33
N GLN A 106 2.57 2.83 -47.63
CA GLN A 106 3.75 3.64 -47.33
C GLN A 106 4.59 3.03 -46.21
N THR A 107 5.90 3.28 -46.25
CA THR A 107 6.89 2.71 -45.32
C THR A 107 7.76 3.77 -44.64
N SER A 108 7.41 5.05 -44.77
CA SER A 108 8.14 6.18 -44.18
C SER A 108 7.65 6.52 -42.77
N PRO A 109 8.52 7.00 -41.86
CA PRO A 109 8.08 7.60 -40.61
C PRO A 109 7.09 8.75 -40.86
N GLY A 110 6.02 8.83 -40.05
CA GLY A 110 4.93 9.78 -40.21
C GLY A 110 3.75 9.26 -41.02
N THR A 111 3.85 8.09 -41.65
CA THR A 111 2.71 7.47 -42.35
C THR A 111 1.56 7.21 -41.37
N GLN A 112 0.36 7.67 -41.71
CA GLN A 112 -0.84 7.45 -40.91
C GLN A 112 -1.25 5.99 -40.88
N VAL A 113 -1.75 5.56 -39.71
CA VAL A 113 -2.37 4.25 -39.55
C VAL A 113 -3.89 4.42 -39.53
N ILE A 114 -4.56 3.63 -40.37
CA ILE A 114 -6.00 3.73 -40.63
C ILE A 114 -6.67 2.36 -40.49
N ILE A 115 -8.00 2.33 -40.56
CA ILE A 115 -8.74 1.10 -40.85
C ILE A 115 -9.04 0.96 -42.35
N TRP A 116 -8.92 -0.25 -42.85
CA TRP A 116 -9.27 -0.58 -44.24
C TRP A 116 -9.93 -1.96 -44.37
N SER A 117 -10.43 -2.26 -45.57
CA SER A 117 -10.88 -3.61 -45.91
C SER A 117 -9.71 -4.58 -45.83
N CYS A 118 -9.90 -5.69 -45.10
CA CYS A 118 -8.91 -6.75 -45.00
C CYS A 118 -8.66 -7.36 -46.39
N ASN A 119 -7.45 -7.18 -46.93
CA ASN A 119 -7.08 -7.58 -48.29
C ASN A 119 -5.83 -8.48 -48.34
N GLY A 120 -5.25 -8.80 -47.18
CA GLY A 120 -4.11 -9.70 -47.05
C GLY A 120 -2.75 -9.10 -47.46
N GLN A 121 -2.70 -7.83 -47.85
CA GLN A 121 -1.45 -7.14 -48.24
C GLN A 121 -0.52 -6.91 -47.04
N ASN A 122 0.78 -6.73 -47.32
CA ASN A 122 1.82 -6.61 -46.28
C ASN A 122 1.67 -5.36 -45.41
N ASN A 123 1.06 -4.28 -45.89
CA ASN A 123 0.78 -3.07 -45.11
C ASN A 123 -0.30 -3.27 -44.02
N GLN A 124 -0.98 -4.42 -44.02
CA GLN A 124 -1.94 -4.83 -42.98
C GLN A 124 -1.36 -5.90 -42.04
N LYS A 125 -0.07 -6.20 -42.16
CA LYS A 125 0.60 -7.25 -41.39
C LYS A 125 1.41 -6.62 -40.26
N TRP A 126 1.17 -7.08 -39.05
CA TRP A 126 1.72 -6.54 -37.81
C TRP A 126 2.33 -7.66 -36.96
N ARG A 127 3.44 -7.35 -36.30
CA ARG A 127 4.13 -8.25 -35.37
C ARG A 127 4.14 -7.62 -33.98
N GLN A 128 3.53 -8.30 -33.02
CA GLN A 128 3.67 -7.99 -31.61
C GLN A 128 5.00 -8.55 -31.10
N ASN A 129 5.79 -7.71 -30.42
CA ASN A 129 7.09 -8.06 -29.89
C ASN A 129 7.04 -8.23 -28.37
N SER A 130 7.96 -9.01 -27.81
CA SER A 130 8.04 -9.28 -26.36
C SER A 130 8.33 -8.04 -25.50
N ASP A 131 8.89 -7.01 -26.11
CA ASP A 131 9.20 -5.73 -25.48
C ASP A 131 7.99 -4.76 -25.46
N GLY A 132 6.81 -5.23 -25.89
CA GLY A 132 5.57 -4.47 -25.96
C GLY A 132 5.39 -3.65 -27.24
N SER A 133 6.36 -3.60 -28.14
CA SER A 133 6.18 -2.89 -29.42
C SER A 133 5.31 -3.67 -30.40
N ILE A 134 4.62 -2.95 -31.29
CA ILE A 134 3.92 -3.53 -32.45
C ILE A 134 4.60 -2.96 -33.69
N THR A 135 5.10 -3.83 -34.56
CA THR A 135 5.85 -3.45 -35.76
C THR A 135 5.11 -3.81 -37.03
N GLY A 136 5.08 -2.90 -38.01
CA GLY A 136 4.57 -3.20 -39.34
C GLY A 136 5.53 -4.15 -40.05
N VAL A 137 5.02 -5.29 -40.54
CA VAL A 137 5.84 -6.32 -41.20
C VAL A 137 6.45 -5.78 -42.50
N GLN A 138 5.73 -4.91 -43.22
CA GLN A 138 6.24 -4.29 -44.45
C GLN A 138 7.31 -3.23 -44.19
N SER A 139 7.09 -2.34 -43.21
CA SER A 139 7.91 -1.16 -42.99
C SER A 139 9.06 -1.39 -42.00
N GLY A 140 8.92 -2.35 -41.09
CA GLY A 140 9.79 -2.50 -39.92
C GLY A 140 9.63 -1.38 -38.88
N LEU A 141 8.68 -0.46 -39.07
CA LEU A 141 8.41 0.67 -38.19
C LEU A 141 7.41 0.31 -37.09
N CYS A 142 7.45 1.05 -36.00
CA CYS A 142 6.61 0.84 -34.83
C CYS A 142 5.28 1.60 -34.95
N LEU A 143 4.21 1.00 -34.42
CA LEU A 143 2.94 1.66 -34.14
C LEU A 143 3.15 2.65 -32.99
N ASP A 144 3.11 3.95 -33.31
CA ASP A 144 3.60 5.04 -32.45
C ASP A 144 2.50 6.07 -32.21
N VAL A 145 2.33 6.50 -30.96
CA VAL A 145 1.49 7.67 -30.63
C VAL A 145 2.28 8.95 -30.93
N ASP A 146 1.79 9.72 -31.91
CA ASP A 146 2.49 10.86 -32.50
C ASP A 146 2.99 11.86 -31.44
N HIS A 147 4.26 12.26 -31.59
CA HIS A 147 4.98 13.15 -30.66
C HIS A 147 4.93 12.71 -29.18
N ALA A 148 4.71 11.42 -28.91
CA ALA A 148 4.48 10.89 -27.56
C ALA A 148 3.34 11.61 -26.81
N GLY A 149 2.36 12.14 -27.55
CA GLY A 149 1.20 12.82 -26.97
C GLY A 149 0.38 11.87 -26.10
N THR A 150 -0.20 12.41 -25.03
CA THR A 150 -0.97 11.62 -24.06
C THR A 150 -2.46 11.92 -24.06
N ALA A 151 -2.90 12.97 -24.77
CA ALA A 151 -4.29 13.40 -24.79
C ALA A 151 -5.17 12.50 -25.69
N ASN A 152 -6.47 12.42 -25.36
CA ASN A 152 -7.47 11.82 -26.24
C ASN A 152 -7.42 12.47 -27.63
N GLY A 153 -7.50 11.64 -28.68
CA GLY A 153 -7.47 12.08 -30.07
C GLY A 153 -6.05 12.29 -30.63
N THR A 154 -5.00 12.00 -29.86
CA THR A 154 -3.62 12.00 -30.40
C THR A 154 -3.49 10.88 -31.43
N ALA A 155 -3.01 11.21 -32.63
CA ALA A 155 -2.95 10.28 -33.75
C ALA A 155 -1.95 9.15 -33.52
N VAL A 156 -2.21 8.00 -34.15
CA VAL A 156 -1.26 6.88 -34.22
C VAL A 156 -0.69 6.76 -35.63
N ILE A 157 0.64 6.70 -35.72
CA ILE A 157 1.42 6.72 -36.95
C ILE A 157 2.43 5.57 -36.99
N LEU A 158 3.07 5.37 -38.15
CA LEU A 158 4.32 4.62 -38.24
C LEU A 158 5.49 5.51 -37.86
N TRP A 159 6.37 5.04 -36.98
CA TRP A 159 7.59 5.76 -36.63
C TRP A 159 8.79 4.84 -36.41
N THR A 160 9.98 5.41 -36.51
CA THR A 160 11.24 4.70 -36.21
C THR A 160 11.18 4.15 -34.79
N CYS A 161 11.34 2.83 -34.66
CA CYS A 161 11.39 2.17 -33.36
C CYS A 161 12.55 2.71 -32.53
N ASN A 162 12.24 3.33 -31.39
CA ASN A 162 13.22 4.02 -30.52
C ASN A 162 13.13 3.53 -29.06
N GLY A 163 12.23 2.59 -28.77
CA GLY A 163 12.07 1.97 -27.46
C GLY A 163 11.31 2.80 -26.43
N GLN A 164 10.81 3.98 -26.79
CA GLN A 164 10.04 4.85 -25.91
C GLN A 164 8.65 4.26 -25.62
N SER A 165 8.04 4.71 -24.52
CA SER A 165 6.77 4.18 -24.00
C SER A 165 5.57 4.44 -24.93
N ASN A 166 5.62 5.46 -25.79
CA ASN A 166 4.58 5.77 -26.78
C ASN A 166 4.53 4.77 -27.95
N GLN A 167 5.49 3.84 -28.03
CA GLN A 167 5.54 2.74 -28.99
C GLN A 167 5.19 1.39 -28.36
N LYS A 168 4.76 1.37 -27.09
CA LYS A 168 4.51 0.14 -26.33
C LYS A 168 3.01 -0.03 -26.07
N TRP A 169 2.52 -1.25 -26.30
CA TRP A 169 1.11 -1.61 -26.25
C TRP A 169 0.91 -2.91 -25.44
N SER A 170 -0.13 -2.95 -24.61
CA SER A 170 -0.52 -4.14 -23.83
C SER A 170 -1.94 -4.59 -24.16
N THR A 171 -2.17 -5.91 -24.25
CA THR A 171 -3.49 -6.52 -24.48
C THR A 171 -4.30 -6.73 -23.20
N THR A 172 -3.68 -6.54 -22.03
CA THR A 172 -4.40 -6.50 -20.78
C THR A 172 -4.97 -5.10 -20.59
N THR A 173 -6.22 -5.00 -20.15
CA THR A 173 -6.70 -3.84 -19.40
C THR A 173 -5.99 -3.80 -18.03
N GLY A 174 -4.65 -3.85 -18.01
CA GLY A 174 -3.87 -3.21 -16.97
C GLY A 174 -4.17 -1.75 -17.13
N GLY A 175 -5.15 -1.26 -16.37
CA GLY A 175 -5.71 0.06 -16.53
C GLY A 175 -4.61 1.09 -16.70
N GLY A 176 -4.79 1.99 -17.66
CA GLY A 176 -4.13 3.28 -17.70
C GLY A 176 -4.31 4.15 -16.46
N GLY A 177 -4.92 3.64 -15.40
CA GLY A 177 -4.66 4.13 -14.06
C GLY A 177 -3.33 3.57 -13.58
N SER A 178 -2.31 4.42 -13.52
CA SER A 178 -1.27 4.41 -12.49
C SER A 178 -1.17 3.08 -11.71
N ALA A 179 -0.31 2.16 -12.15
CA ALA A 179 -0.11 0.89 -11.47
C ALA A 179 0.75 1.10 -10.22
N LEU A 180 0.23 0.72 -9.04
CA LEU A 180 1.07 0.57 -7.86
C LEU A 180 1.85 -0.74 -8.03
N VAL A 181 3.17 -0.66 -8.00
CA VAL A 181 4.05 -1.81 -8.25
C VAL A 181 4.69 -2.25 -6.95
N VAL A 182 4.60 -3.53 -6.63
CA VAL A 182 5.23 -4.15 -5.47
C VAL A 182 6.25 -5.17 -5.93
N ASP A 183 7.47 -5.05 -5.44
CA ASP A 183 8.52 -6.05 -5.62
C ASP A 183 8.69 -6.83 -4.31
N ALA A 184 8.04 -7.99 -4.22
CA ALA A 184 8.06 -8.84 -3.03
C ALA A 184 9.44 -9.49 -2.77
N SER A 185 10.36 -9.43 -3.74
CA SER A 185 11.73 -9.92 -3.56
C SER A 185 12.65 -8.85 -2.95
N SER A 186 12.28 -7.57 -3.05
CA SER A 186 13.02 -6.45 -2.47
C SER A 186 12.53 -6.16 -1.06
N VAL A 187 13.10 -6.85 -0.07
CA VAL A 187 12.87 -6.58 1.35
C VAL A 187 13.35 -5.17 1.73
N VAL A 188 12.46 -4.40 2.36
CA VAL A 188 12.78 -3.12 3.00
C VAL A 188 13.25 -3.38 4.42
N ARG A 189 12.44 -4.11 5.22
CA ARG A 189 12.72 -4.44 6.62
C ARG A 189 11.71 -5.46 7.18
N PRO A 190 11.97 -6.07 8.36
CA PRO A 190 10.96 -6.85 9.08
C PRO A 190 9.73 -6.01 9.44
N VAL A 191 8.55 -6.64 9.51
CA VAL A 191 7.32 -5.95 9.93
C VAL A 191 7.39 -5.60 11.42
N THR A 192 7.61 -4.32 11.72
CA THR A 192 7.62 -3.76 13.09
C THR A 192 6.43 -2.85 13.40
N ARG A 193 5.67 -2.43 12.38
CA ARG A 193 4.45 -1.60 12.51
C ARG A 193 4.72 -0.19 13.04
N VAL A 194 5.71 0.48 12.46
CA VAL A 194 6.23 1.75 13.02
C VAL A 194 5.20 2.85 13.12
N ALA A 195 4.20 2.86 12.22
CA ALA A 195 3.15 3.87 12.24
C ALA A 195 1.97 3.50 13.14
N SER A 196 2.00 2.36 13.83
CA SER A 196 0.95 1.96 14.78
C SER A 196 1.16 2.65 16.13
N GLY A 197 1.12 3.99 16.15
CA GLY A 197 1.27 4.76 17.37
C GLY A 197 0.27 5.90 17.53
N THR A 198 0.16 6.41 18.75
CA THR A 198 -0.87 7.41 19.12
C THR A 198 -0.36 8.36 20.20
N LEU A 199 -0.52 9.67 19.99
CA LEU A 199 -0.44 10.68 21.04
C LEU A 199 -1.76 10.76 21.80
N TYR A 200 -1.78 10.72 23.13
CA TYR A 200 -3.04 10.79 23.92
C TYR A 200 -4.05 9.67 23.60
N GLY A 201 -3.56 8.57 23.02
CA GLY A 201 -4.42 7.49 22.55
C GLY A 201 -5.26 6.85 23.66
N LEU A 202 -4.75 6.87 24.90
CA LEU A 202 -5.42 6.36 26.10
C LEU A 202 -5.69 7.56 27.02
N SER A 203 -6.93 7.72 27.48
CA SER A 203 -7.29 8.81 28.41
C SER A 203 -7.13 8.40 29.87
N ASP A 204 -7.34 7.12 30.17
CA ASP A 204 -7.32 6.57 31.53
C ASP A 204 -7.10 5.04 31.51
N ALA A 205 -7.17 4.42 32.69
CA ALA A 205 -6.95 2.98 32.88
C ALA A 205 -8.00 2.07 32.22
N ASN A 206 -9.07 2.61 31.65
CA ASN A 206 -10.16 1.84 31.03
C ASN A 206 -10.48 2.28 29.60
N THR A 207 -9.95 3.43 29.16
CA THR A 207 -10.37 4.06 27.92
C THR A 207 -9.19 4.30 26.96
N PRO A 208 -9.19 3.62 25.80
CA PRO A 208 -10.11 2.56 25.38
C PRO A 208 -9.80 1.21 26.06
N PRO A 209 -10.73 0.22 26.04
CA PRO A 209 -10.48 -1.08 26.64
C PRO A 209 -9.40 -1.87 25.88
N VAL A 210 -8.59 -2.67 26.58
CA VAL A 210 -7.52 -3.48 25.98
C VAL A 210 -8.02 -4.35 24.81
N SER A 211 -9.24 -4.88 24.88
CA SER A 211 -9.82 -5.74 23.84
C SER A 211 -9.97 -5.06 22.47
N ILE A 212 -10.15 -3.74 22.42
CA ILE A 212 -10.24 -3.00 21.16
C ILE A 212 -8.87 -2.52 20.68
N MET A 213 -7.88 -2.40 21.58
CA MET A 213 -6.51 -2.01 21.22
C MET A 213 -5.67 -3.18 20.73
N GLN A 214 -5.81 -4.36 21.35
CA GLN A 214 -5.00 -5.55 21.08
C GLN A 214 -4.98 -5.95 19.58
N PRO A 215 -6.09 -5.87 18.83
CA PRO A 215 -6.09 -6.16 17.40
C PRO A 215 -5.17 -5.23 16.57
N LEU A 216 -4.97 -3.98 17.02
CA LEU A 216 -4.18 -2.97 16.30
C LEU A 216 -2.67 -3.15 16.49
N LYS A 217 -2.23 -3.98 17.45
CA LYS A 217 -0.82 -4.22 17.78
C LYS A 217 -0.02 -2.90 17.82
N LEU A 218 -0.53 -1.94 18.61
CA LEU A 218 0.11 -0.64 18.78
C LEU A 218 1.56 -0.84 19.22
N HIS A 219 2.48 -0.10 18.60
CA HIS A 219 3.91 -0.19 18.83
C HIS A 219 4.37 0.85 19.87
N GLN A 220 4.00 2.10 19.65
CA GLN A 220 4.47 3.26 20.41
C GLN A 220 3.27 4.11 20.85
N LEU A 221 3.20 4.48 22.12
CA LEU A 221 2.29 5.51 22.60
C LEU A 221 3.09 6.72 23.01
N ARG A 222 2.60 7.91 22.72
CA ARG A 222 3.10 9.16 23.31
C ARG A 222 2.09 9.64 24.34
N GLN A 223 2.51 9.76 25.60
CA GLN A 223 1.62 10.08 26.71
C GLN A 223 2.24 11.15 27.62
N PRO A 224 1.39 11.92 28.33
CA PRO A 224 1.83 12.85 29.36
C PRO A 224 2.63 12.19 30.48
N PRO A 225 3.46 12.96 31.19
CA PRO A 225 4.29 12.43 32.25
C PRO A 225 3.45 12.07 33.48
N PRO A 226 4.00 11.25 34.38
CA PRO A 226 3.46 11.14 35.73
C PRO A 226 3.24 12.50 36.40
N LEU A 227 2.09 12.66 37.05
CA LEU A 227 1.74 13.84 37.87
C LEU A 227 1.62 15.15 37.07
N HIS A 228 1.20 15.04 35.82
CA HIS A 228 1.12 16.18 34.92
C HIS A 228 -0.08 17.10 35.18
N GLU A 229 0.01 18.33 34.69
CA GLU A 229 -1.03 19.35 34.87
C GLU A 229 -1.75 19.70 33.55
N HIS A 230 -1.21 19.27 32.41
CA HIS A 230 -1.75 19.63 31.09
C HIS A 230 -3.19 19.17 30.86
N ARG A 231 -4.02 20.14 30.48
CA ARG A 231 -5.41 19.98 30.04
C ARG A 231 -5.52 20.18 28.54
N PRO A 232 -5.26 19.13 27.74
CA PRO A 232 -5.23 19.27 26.29
C PRO A 232 -6.62 19.51 25.72
N ASN A 233 -6.68 20.21 24.58
CA ASN A 233 -7.90 20.42 23.78
C ASN A 233 -9.12 20.88 24.60
N GLY A 234 -8.89 21.67 25.66
CA GLY A 234 -9.95 22.20 26.52
C GLY A 234 -10.55 21.21 27.52
N SER A 235 -9.88 20.07 27.77
CA SER A 235 -10.29 19.12 28.81
C SER A 235 -10.45 19.82 30.17
N PRO A 236 -11.50 19.53 30.96
CA PRO A 236 -11.67 20.14 32.27
C PRO A 236 -10.63 19.67 33.30
N VAL A 237 -10.02 18.50 33.05
CA VAL A 237 -9.05 17.83 33.93
C VAL A 237 -7.85 17.29 33.14
N PRO A 238 -6.68 17.08 33.77
CA PRO A 238 -5.58 16.33 33.15
C PRO A 238 -6.02 14.91 32.78
N ILE A 239 -5.58 14.43 31.63
CA ILE A 239 -5.93 13.12 31.06
C ILE A 239 -4.68 12.44 30.51
N GLY A 240 -4.69 11.11 30.42
CA GLY A 240 -3.62 10.35 29.76
C GLY A 240 -2.35 10.12 30.59
N ASP A 241 -2.30 10.56 31.85
CA ASP A 241 -1.16 10.38 32.76
C ASP A 241 -0.56 8.96 32.67
N THR A 242 0.75 8.90 32.39
CA THR A 242 1.48 7.64 32.24
C THR A 242 1.25 6.66 33.41
N LEU A 243 1.11 7.12 34.65
CA LEU A 243 0.84 6.26 35.81
C LEU A 243 -0.49 5.52 35.72
N ASN A 244 -1.47 6.12 35.04
CA ASN A 244 -2.81 5.56 34.89
C ASN A 244 -2.91 4.57 33.72
N VAL A 245 -2.10 4.77 32.67
CA VAL A 245 -2.27 4.08 31.38
C VAL A 245 -1.21 3.02 31.09
N TRP A 246 -0.06 3.03 31.78
CA TRP A 246 1.08 2.19 31.40
C TRP A 246 0.80 0.69 31.41
N ARG A 247 -0.07 0.21 32.32
CA ARG A 247 -0.44 -1.21 32.39
C ARG A 247 -1.23 -1.66 31.16
N ASN A 248 -2.08 -0.79 30.62
CA ASN A 248 -2.84 -1.08 29.40
C ASN A 248 -1.94 -1.09 28.17
N ALA A 249 -1.01 -0.12 28.10
CA ALA A 249 0.03 -0.11 27.07
C ALA A 249 0.86 -1.41 27.11
N ALA A 250 1.31 -1.81 28.29
CA ALA A 250 2.05 -3.06 28.47
C ALA A 250 1.21 -4.31 28.11
N ALA A 251 -0.09 -4.32 28.43
CA ALA A 251 -0.99 -5.43 28.12
C ALA A 251 -1.15 -5.68 26.61
N ILE A 252 -0.99 -4.64 25.79
CA ILE A 252 -1.00 -4.76 24.32
C ILE A 252 0.40 -4.85 23.71
N GLY A 253 1.46 -4.89 24.54
CA GLY A 253 2.85 -4.95 24.10
C GLY A 253 3.44 -3.62 23.62
N ALA A 254 2.76 -2.49 23.87
CA ALA A 254 3.22 -1.16 23.50
C ALA A 254 4.16 -0.56 24.55
N VAL A 255 5.07 0.30 24.08
CA VAL A 255 5.94 1.14 24.92
C VAL A 255 5.48 2.60 24.88
N ILE A 256 6.02 3.44 25.76
CA ILE A 256 5.58 4.83 25.97
C ILE A 256 6.75 5.80 25.81
N THR A 257 6.64 6.74 24.87
CA THR A 257 7.35 8.03 24.94
C THR A 257 6.63 8.92 25.93
N VAL A 258 7.36 9.46 26.91
CA VAL A 258 6.80 10.39 27.88
C VAL A 258 7.08 11.83 27.45
N ASP A 259 6.05 12.56 27.05
CA ASP A 259 6.13 13.99 26.75
C ASP A 259 6.24 14.79 28.05
N MET A 260 7.43 15.25 28.40
CA MET A 260 7.66 15.90 29.69
C MET A 260 7.12 17.35 29.73
N ALA A 261 6.87 17.97 28.57
CA ALA A 261 6.39 19.35 28.48
C ALA A 261 5.01 19.50 29.14
N ASP A 262 4.16 18.48 28.95
CA ASP A 262 2.81 18.39 29.50
C ASP A 262 2.76 18.32 31.04
N SER A 263 3.92 18.24 31.70
CA SER A 263 3.97 18.52 33.14
C SER A 263 3.49 19.93 33.50
N PHE A 264 3.51 20.88 32.55
CA PHE A 264 2.90 22.20 32.68
C PHE A 264 1.51 22.23 32.02
N ASP A 265 0.58 22.96 32.64
CA ASP A 265 -0.68 23.31 31.96
C ASP A 265 -0.49 24.37 30.86
N GLY A 266 -1.47 24.50 29.97
CA GLY A 266 -1.47 25.48 28.88
C GLY A 266 -0.68 25.05 27.64
N PHE A 267 -0.94 25.75 26.52
CA PHE A 267 -0.27 25.56 25.23
C PHE A 267 -0.24 26.92 24.49
N PRO A 268 0.87 27.70 24.49
CA PRO A 268 2.18 27.38 25.06
C PRO A 268 2.17 27.07 26.56
N TYR A 269 3.11 26.22 26.97
CA TYR A 269 3.23 25.73 28.35
C TYR A 269 3.44 26.87 29.36
N ASN A 270 2.69 26.83 30.47
CA ASN A 270 2.73 27.81 31.57
C ASN A 270 4.01 27.63 32.43
N TRP A 271 5.16 27.83 31.80
CA TRP A 271 6.46 27.78 32.43
C TRP A 271 6.57 28.77 33.59
N THR A 272 7.20 28.33 34.67
CA THR A 272 7.43 29.16 35.86
C THR A 272 8.91 29.57 35.96
N ASN A 273 9.80 28.64 36.26
CA ASN A 273 11.24 28.84 36.38
C ASN A 273 12.01 27.50 36.35
N TRP A 274 13.33 27.57 36.26
CA TRP A 274 14.21 26.40 36.21
C TRP A 274 14.11 25.46 37.41
N ASN A 275 13.91 25.98 38.63
CA ASN A 275 13.83 25.13 39.82
C ASN A 275 12.55 24.30 39.82
N ASP A 276 11.43 24.89 39.39
CA ASP A 276 10.19 24.14 39.21
C ASP A 276 10.34 23.07 38.12
N TRP A 277 10.92 23.41 36.97
CA TRP A 277 11.16 22.45 35.90
C TRP A 277 12.02 21.26 36.34
N TYR A 278 13.14 21.51 37.02
CA TYR A 278 13.97 20.44 37.56
C TYR A 278 13.23 19.59 38.59
N SER A 279 12.45 20.22 39.48
CA SER A 279 11.60 19.51 40.45
C SER A 279 10.57 18.62 39.74
N ARG A 280 9.94 19.08 38.66
CA ARG A 280 8.99 18.30 37.86
C ARG A 280 9.66 17.08 37.23
N ILE A 281 10.84 17.25 36.61
CA ILE A 281 11.64 16.15 36.04
C ILE A 281 11.92 15.07 37.09
N ASP A 282 12.43 15.47 38.26
CA ASP A 282 12.80 14.48 39.28
C ASP A 282 11.57 13.75 39.83
N LYS A 283 10.48 14.48 40.08
CA LYS A 283 9.24 13.90 40.60
C LYS A 283 8.61 12.93 39.62
N MET A 284 8.53 13.28 38.34
CA MET A 284 7.91 12.41 37.34
C MET A 284 8.71 11.12 37.13
N ILE A 285 10.05 11.22 37.08
CA ILE A 285 10.94 10.06 36.99
C ILE A 285 10.83 9.19 38.25
N ALA A 286 10.88 9.79 39.44
CA ALA A 286 10.76 9.07 40.70
C ALA A 286 9.40 8.38 40.83
N ALA A 287 8.32 9.03 40.40
CA ALA A 287 6.98 8.45 40.40
C ALA A 287 6.87 7.24 39.46
N ALA A 288 7.40 7.35 38.23
CA ALA A 288 7.45 6.21 37.29
C ALA A 288 8.22 5.03 37.88
N LYS A 289 9.40 5.27 38.48
CA LYS A 289 10.20 4.22 39.14
C LYS A 289 9.46 3.60 40.32
N SER A 290 8.87 4.42 41.19
CA SER A 290 8.15 3.96 42.37
C SER A 290 6.91 3.14 42.00
N ALA A 291 6.25 3.46 40.89
CA ALA A 291 5.11 2.71 40.38
C ALA A 291 5.51 1.44 39.62
N GLY A 292 6.81 1.23 39.37
CA GLY A 292 7.33 0.07 38.63
C GLY A 292 6.99 0.12 37.14
N VAL A 293 6.89 1.32 36.54
CA VAL A 293 6.66 1.46 35.10
C VAL A 293 7.86 0.91 34.34
N THR A 294 7.64 -0.11 33.51
CA THR A 294 8.72 -0.85 32.83
C THR A 294 8.82 -0.56 31.34
N ASN A 295 7.76 -0.01 30.74
CA ASN A 295 7.62 0.15 29.29
C ASN A 295 7.77 1.61 28.82
N ILE A 296 8.46 2.48 29.58
CA ILE A 296 8.91 3.78 29.05
C ILE A 296 10.04 3.53 28.06
N ASP A 297 9.83 3.93 26.79
CA ASP A 297 10.81 3.87 25.72
C ASP A 297 11.79 5.05 25.79
N ALA A 298 11.27 6.27 25.91
CA ALA A 298 12.07 7.49 25.94
C ALA A 298 11.43 8.59 26.81
N TRP A 299 12.29 9.46 27.35
CA TRP A 299 11.89 10.75 27.90
C TRP A 299 12.01 11.82 26.82
N GLU A 300 10.93 12.53 26.55
CA GLU A 300 10.88 13.60 25.55
C GLU A 300 10.83 14.97 26.28
N PRO A 301 11.93 15.73 26.34
CA PRO A 301 12.03 16.91 27.19
C PRO A 301 11.04 18.04 26.90
N TRP A 302 10.68 18.24 25.63
CA TRP A 302 9.86 19.38 25.24
C TRP A 302 9.09 19.07 23.95
N ASN A 303 7.96 19.75 23.77
CA ASN A 303 7.08 19.63 22.62
C ASN A 303 6.95 20.98 21.87
N GLU A 304 7.14 20.96 20.55
CA GLU A 304 7.04 22.13 19.64
C GLU A 304 7.80 23.40 20.10
N PRO A 305 9.10 23.28 20.48
CA PRO A 305 9.85 24.39 21.05
C PRO A 305 10.03 25.59 20.11
N ASP A 306 9.77 25.42 18.83
CA ASP A 306 9.85 26.48 17.83
C ASP A 306 8.82 27.58 17.99
N TRP A 307 7.78 27.37 18.81
CA TRP A 307 6.86 28.42 19.20
C TRP A 307 6.35 28.29 20.65
N THR A 308 6.47 27.12 21.29
CA THR A 308 6.06 26.92 22.69
C THR A 308 7.17 27.23 23.70
N TRP A 309 8.43 27.36 23.26
CA TRP A 309 9.55 27.55 24.18
C TRP A 309 9.41 28.91 24.91
N PRO A 310 9.37 28.91 26.25
CA PRO A 310 9.01 30.09 27.02
C PRO A 310 10.15 31.12 27.02
N SER A 311 9.86 32.36 26.63
CA SER A 311 10.82 33.47 26.76
C SER A 311 11.28 33.68 28.21
N ALA A 312 10.41 33.38 29.19
CA ALA A 312 10.69 33.42 30.61
C ALA A 312 11.76 32.41 31.08
N ALA A 313 12.13 31.40 30.27
CA ALA A 313 13.29 30.55 30.57
C ALA A 313 14.61 31.33 30.54
N GLY A 314 14.64 32.51 29.89
CA GLY A 314 15.80 33.40 29.83
C GLY A 314 16.96 32.87 28.99
N VAL A 315 16.75 31.77 28.25
CA VAL A 315 17.75 31.10 27.42
C VAL A 315 17.11 30.55 26.14
N SER A 316 17.93 30.31 25.12
CA SER A 316 17.48 29.64 23.89
C SER A 316 17.01 28.20 24.17
N PHE A 317 16.17 27.64 23.31
CA PHE A 317 15.78 26.23 23.41
C PHE A 317 16.99 25.28 23.41
N ASN A 318 18.02 25.53 22.58
CA ASN A 318 19.22 24.69 22.54
C ASN A 318 19.95 24.67 23.89
N GLU A 319 20.07 25.82 24.56
CA GLU A 319 20.65 25.86 25.90
C GLU A 319 19.74 25.18 26.94
N GLY A 320 18.42 25.37 26.82
CA GLY A 320 17.45 24.71 27.69
C GLY A 320 17.43 23.18 27.53
N TRP A 321 17.60 22.68 26.31
CA TRP A 321 17.78 21.28 25.98
C TRP A 321 18.99 20.71 26.70
N VAL A 322 20.15 21.37 26.64
CA VAL A 322 21.38 20.92 27.31
C VAL A 322 21.17 20.78 28.82
N ARG A 323 20.59 21.81 29.45
CA ARG A 323 20.30 21.81 30.89
C ARG A 323 19.36 20.66 31.27
N THR A 324 18.31 20.47 30.49
CA THR A 324 17.29 19.44 30.73
C THR A 324 17.83 18.04 30.51
N TYR A 325 18.55 17.81 29.41
CA TYR A 325 19.22 16.54 29.09
C TYR A 325 20.16 16.13 30.22
N GLN A 326 20.99 17.06 30.71
CA GLN A 326 21.91 16.80 31.83
C GLN A 326 21.16 16.50 33.13
N ARG A 327 20.03 17.17 33.40
CA ARG A 327 19.20 16.84 34.57
C ARG A 327 18.59 15.45 34.47
N ILE A 328 18.04 15.08 33.31
CA ILE A 328 17.51 13.73 33.08
C ILE A 328 18.61 12.69 33.28
N ARG A 329 19.82 12.90 32.74
CA ARG A 329 20.95 11.96 32.90
C ARG A 329 21.39 11.76 34.35
N GLN A 330 21.21 12.74 35.23
CA GLN A 330 21.47 12.57 36.67
C GLN A 330 20.48 11.58 37.32
N SER A 331 19.23 11.60 36.88
CA SER A 331 18.15 10.78 37.45
C SER A 331 17.93 9.45 36.70
N GLU A 332 18.25 9.40 35.41
CA GLU A 332 18.05 8.29 34.46
C GLU A 332 19.26 8.18 33.50
N PRO A 333 20.36 7.56 33.94
CA PRO A 333 21.61 7.57 33.19
C PRO A 333 21.54 6.82 31.84
N ASN A 334 20.64 5.84 31.71
CA ASN A 334 20.62 4.90 30.59
C ASN A 334 19.35 4.97 29.72
N LYS A 335 18.31 5.70 30.14
CA LYS A 335 17.05 5.74 29.39
C LYS A 335 17.18 6.67 28.18
N PRO A 336 16.74 6.28 26.97
CA PRO A 336 16.77 7.17 25.80
C PRO A 336 16.08 8.51 26.06
N ILE A 337 16.65 9.57 25.49
CA ILE A 337 16.07 10.90 25.42
C ILE A 337 15.71 11.17 23.96
N MET A 338 14.45 11.51 23.72
CA MET A 338 13.89 11.83 22.41
C MET A 338 13.79 13.34 22.25
N GLY A 339 14.05 13.88 21.05
CA GLY A 339 13.86 15.30 20.76
C GLY A 339 14.46 15.71 19.42
N PRO A 340 14.29 16.97 18.97
CA PRO A 340 13.75 18.11 19.71
C PRO A 340 12.23 18.32 19.56
N SER A 341 11.52 17.46 18.81
CA SER A 341 10.07 17.52 18.62
C SER A 341 9.56 18.85 18.06
N TYR A 342 10.21 19.36 17.01
CA TYR A 342 9.72 20.55 16.32
C TYR A 342 8.36 20.31 15.66
N SER A 343 7.51 21.34 15.63
CA SER A 343 6.17 21.27 15.01
C SER A 343 6.18 20.98 13.50
N TYR A 344 7.33 21.20 12.85
CA TYR A 344 7.65 20.76 11.49
C TYR A 344 9.17 20.71 11.30
N LEU A 345 9.63 19.99 10.28
CA LEU A 345 11.05 19.96 9.94
C LEU A 345 11.49 21.26 9.22
N ASP A 346 12.20 22.12 9.94
CA ASP A 346 13.05 23.16 9.36
C ASP A 346 14.52 22.70 9.42
N ILE A 347 15.15 22.54 8.25
CA ILE A 347 16.50 21.97 8.17
C ILE A 347 17.58 22.87 8.79
N ASN A 348 17.41 24.19 8.76
CA ASN A 348 18.36 25.13 9.35
C ASN A 348 18.25 25.14 10.88
N ARG A 349 17.02 25.05 11.38
CA ARG A 349 16.75 24.90 12.82
C ARG A 349 17.28 23.57 13.36
N MET A 350 16.98 22.47 12.68
CA MET A 350 17.50 21.14 13.04
C MET A 350 19.04 21.12 13.00
N ARG A 351 19.66 21.76 12.00
CA ARG A 351 21.12 21.92 11.94
C ARG A 351 21.67 22.67 13.14
N SER A 352 21.05 23.78 13.53
CA SER A 352 21.44 24.55 14.71
C SER A 352 21.37 23.71 15.99
N PHE A 353 20.27 22.98 16.18
CA PHE A 353 20.09 22.06 17.29
C PHE A 353 21.15 20.96 17.32
N LEU A 354 21.33 20.23 16.22
CA LEU A 354 22.28 19.11 16.16
C LEU A 354 23.74 19.55 16.34
N ASN A 355 24.13 20.72 15.82
CA ASN A 355 25.47 21.28 16.06
C ASN A 355 25.68 21.59 17.54
N ASN A 356 24.70 22.24 18.19
CA ASN A 356 24.78 22.53 19.61
C ASN A 356 24.84 21.22 20.42
N ALA A 357 23.89 20.31 20.19
CA ALA A 357 23.79 19.04 20.89
C ALA A 357 25.04 18.16 20.71
N LYS A 358 25.67 18.18 19.52
CA LYS A 358 26.96 17.52 19.28
C LYS A 358 28.09 18.17 20.08
N ALA A 359 28.16 19.50 20.11
CA ALA A 359 29.20 20.23 20.84
C ALA A 359 29.10 20.06 22.36
N THR A 360 27.90 19.82 22.87
CA THR A 360 27.62 19.68 24.31
C THR A 360 27.45 18.24 24.79
N ASN A 361 27.67 17.24 23.94
CA ASN A 361 27.43 15.82 24.22
C ASN A 361 26.00 15.52 24.71
N THR A 362 25.02 16.19 24.11
CA THR A 362 23.59 16.03 24.39
C THR A 362 22.78 15.69 23.14
N LEU A 363 23.38 14.97 22.17
CA LEU A 363 22.62 14.44 21.03
C LEU A 363 21.53 13.50 21.55
N PRO A 364 20.28 13.62 21.06
CA PRO A 364 19.23 12.69 21.46
C PRO A 364 19.56 11.28 20.95
N GLU A 365 19.15 10.26 21.71
CA GLU A 365 19.21 8.89 21.23
C GLU A 365 18.17 8.62 20.15
N VAL A 366 17.07 9.39 20.14
CA VAL A 366 16.03 9.33 19.12
C VAL A 366 15.72 10.75 18.66
N VAL A 367 15.92 11.04 17.38
CA VAL A 367 15.50 12.35 16.85
C VAL A 367 13.99 12.37 16.66
N SER A 368 13.34 13.49 16.90
CA SER A 368 11.91 13.66 16.66
C SER A 368 11.53 15.00 16.02
N TRP A 369 10.45 14.98 15.26
CA TRP A 369 9.72 16.14 14.76
C TRP A 369 8.31 15.71 14.30
N HIS A 370 7.45 16.68 14.02
CA HIS A 370 6.09 16.42 13.58
C HIS A 370 5.92 16.55 12.05
N GLU A 371 5.05 15.72 11.47
CA GLU A 371 4.64 15.78 10.07
C GLU A 371 3.16 16.19 9.97
N LEU A 372 2.87 17.43 10.38
CA LEU A 372 1.52 18.01 10.41
C LEU A 372 1.18 18.83 9.15
N GLY A 373 2.10 18.89 8.18
CA GLY A 373 1.98 19.70 6.96
C GLY A 373 1.40 18.98 5.74
N GLY A 374 0.99 17.72 5.87
CA GLY A 374 0.49 16.91 4.76
C GLY A 374 1.46 15.81 4.33
N TRP A 375 0.92 14.69 3.84
CA TRP A 375 1.73 13.48 3.58
C TRP A 375 2.76 13.65 2.47
N ARG A 376 2.58 14.63 1.57
CA ARG A 376 3.40 14.81 0.36
C ARG A 376 4.86 15.14 0.65
N ASN A 377 5.15 15.75 1.81
CA ASN A 377 6.51 16.20 2.14
C ASN A 377 7.28 15.21 3.00
N VAL A 378 6.63 14.20 3.60
CA VAL A 378 7.22 13.26 4.56
C VAL A 378 8.50 12.62 4.02
N THR A 379 8.43 12.04 2.82
CA THR A 379 9.61 11.41 2.19
C THR A 379 10.77 12.40 2.00
N ALA A 380 10.47 13.62 1.54
CA ALA A 380 11.49 14.64 1.33
C ALA A 380 12.13 15.10 2.65
N ASN A 381 11.31 15.27 3.69
CA ASN A 381 11.73 15.67 5.02
C ASN A 381 12.67 14.65 5.66
N VAL A 382 12.28 13.36 5.68
CA VAL A 382 13.14 12.29 6.22
C VAL A 382 14.48 12.23 5.49
N ARG A 383 14.48 12.33 4.15
CA ARG A 383 15.71 12.32 3.35
C ARG A 383 16.59 13.55 3.59
N ALA A 384 15.98 14.73 3.77
CA ALA A 384 16.69 15.95 4.10
C ALA A 384 17.38 15.84 5.47
N TYR A 385 16.69 15.29 6.47
CA TYR A 385 17.29 15.00 7.77
C TYR A 385 18.46 14.00 7.65
N ARG A 386 18.28 12.88 6.93
CA ARG A 386 19.36 11.91 6.71
C ARG A 386 20.57 12.53 6.01
N ALA A 387 20.35 13.49 5.10
CA ALA A 387 21.43 14.24 4.46
C ALA A 387 22.16 15.15 5.45
N LEU A 388 21.42 15.83 6.33
CA LEU A 388 21.97 16.65 7.39
C LEU A 388 22.83 15.84 8.38
N GLU A 389 22.41 14.63 8.77
CA GLU A 389 23.25 13.76 9.62
C GLU A 389 24.62 13.47 8.99
N ARG A 390 24.62 13.12 7.70
CA ARG A 390 25.86 12.87 6.94
C ARG A 390 26.72 14.11 6.86
N GLU A 391 26.11 15.26 6.59
CA GLU A 391 26.80 16.55 6.50
C GLU A 391 27.46 16.94 7.83
N LEU A 392 26.78 16.73 8.95
CA LEU A 392 27.29 17.05 10.28
C LEU A 392 28.19 15.96 10.87
N GLY A 393 28.41 14.85 10.16
CA GLY A 393 29.16 13.70 10.66
C GLY A 393 28.54 13.11 11.94
N ILE A 394 27.22 13.00 11.98
CA ILE A 394 26.45 12.37 13.06
C ILE A 394 26.05 10.97 12.58
N SER A 395 26.30 9.95 13.41
CA SER A 395 25.83 8.59 13.13
C SER A 395 24.30 8.57 13.04
N PRO A 396 23.70 7.81 12.10
CA PRO A 396 22.24 7.76 11.94
C PRO A 396 21.52 7.53 13.26
N ARG A 397 20.62 8.45 13.60
CA ARG A 397 19.73 8.38 14.74
C ARG A 397 18.41 7.72 14.32
N PRO A 398 17.81 6.88 15.17
CA PRO A 398 16.42 6.50 15.00
C PRO A 398 15.54 7.76 14.92
N ILE A 399 14.57 7.75 14.00
CA ILE A 399 13.64 8.86 13.76
C ILE A 399 12.29 8.47 14.36
N SER A 400 11.75 9.31 15.23
CA SER A 400 10.35 9.26 15.65
C SER A 400 9.59 10.41 14.97
N ILE A 401 8.49 10.10 14.28
CA ILE A 401 7.54 11.12 13.82
C ILE A 401 6.39 11.15 14.83
N ASN A 402 6.65 11.80 15.95
CA ASN A 402 5.85 11.67 17.16
C ASN A 402 4.54 12.46 17.16
N GLU A 403 4.24 13.16 16.06
CA GLU A 403 2.90 13.54 15.63
C GLU A 403 2.83 13.59 14.09
N TYR A 404 1.81 12.98 13.48
CA TYR A 404 1.57 13.11 12.04
C TYR A 404 0.10 13.24 11.65
N ALA A 405 -0.08 13.72 10.42
CA ALA A 405 -1.33 14.03 9.73
C ALA A 405 -2.01 15.34 10.14
N THR A 406 -2.45 16.05 9.12
CA THR A 406 -3.28 17.26 9.28
C THR A 406 -4.66 16.89 9.85
N THR A 407 -5.38 17.88 10.36
CA THR A 407 -6.79 17.73 10.76
C THR A 407 -7.70 17.23 9.63
N GLY A 408 -7.37 17.55 8.37
CA GLY A 408 -8.14 17.11 7.19
C GLY A 408 -7.78 15.70 6.69
N GLU A 409 -6.66 15.13 7.15
CA GLU A 409 -6.13 13.85 6.66
C GLU A 409 -6.20 12.74 7.69
N ILE A 410 -6.11 13.05 8.99
CA ILE A 410 -5.96 12.06 10.06
C ILE A 410 -7.11 11.03 10.06
N ASP A 411 -8.31 11.44 9.67
CA ASP A 411 -9.51 10.59 9.66
C ASP A 411 -9.86 10.04 8.26
N VAL A 412 -8.98 10.22 7.28
CA VAL A 412 -9.14 9.73 5.91
C VAL A 412 -8.23 8.50 5.73
N PRO A 413 -8.77 7.28 5.61
CA PRO A 413 -7.99 6.04 5.53
C PRO A 413 -6.89 6.05 4.48
N SER A 414 -7.14 6.56 3.27
CA SER A 414 -6.11 6.69 2.23
C SER A 414 -5.00 7.66 2.60
N SER A 415 -5.34 8.85 3.11
CA SER A 415 -4.37 9.87 3.50
C SER A 415 -3.42 9.32 4.57
N VAL A 416 -3.95 8.70 5.62
CA VAL A 416 -3.09 8.08 6.65
C VAL A 416 -2.28 6.90 6.12
N ASN A 417 -2.78 6.17 5.12
CA ASN A 417 -2.01 5.12 4.46
C ASN A 417 -0.76 5.66 3.75
N HIS A 418 -0.82 6.85 3.16
CA HIS A 418 0.37 7.50 2.59
C HIS A 418 1.46 7.74 3.66
N TYR A 419 1.09 8.16 4.87
CA TYR A 419 2.05 8.31 5.97
C TYR A 419 2.67 6.96 6.35
N VAL A 420 1.84 5.94 6.60
CA VAL A 420 2.30 4.59 6.95
C VAL A 420 3.30 4.06 5.92
N ALA A 421 2.94 4.13 4.63
CA ALA A 421 3.78 3.65 3.53
C ALA A 421 5.14 4.37 3.48
N GLN A 422 5.15 5.69 3.67
CA GLN A 422 6.37 6.49 3.63
C GLN A 422 7.26 6.25 4.86
N PHE A 423 6.70 6.13 6.06
CA PHE A 423 7.46 5.81 7.26
C PHE A 423 8.14 4.45 7.18
N GLU A 424 7.43 3.46 6.65
CA GLU A 424 7.98 2.13 6.36
C GLU A 424 9.12 2.18 5.34
N ARG A 425 8.91 2.89 4.24
CA ARG A 425 9.87 3.02 3.13
C ARG A 425 11.15 3.75 3.53
N GLU A 426 11.03 4.82 4.32
CA GLU A 426 12.14 5.70 4.68
C GLU A 426 12.85 5.31 5.98
N GLY A 427 12.42 4.23 6.64
CA GLY A 427 13.09 3.69 7.82
C GLY A 427 12.88 4.54 9.08
N VAL A 428 11.68 5.12 9.24
CA VAL A 428 11.24 5.72 10.50
C VAL A 428 11.13 4.63 11.57
N ARG A 429 11.58 4.90 12.81
CA ARG A 429 11.56 3.94 13.93
C ARG A 429 10.14 3.75 14.45
N ASP A 430 9.44 4.86 14.65
CA ASP A 430 8.10 4.94 15.23
C ASP A 430 7.42 6.24 14.76
N ALA A 431 6.10 6.23 14.69
CA ALA A 431 5.31 7.39 14.40
C ALA A 431 3.96 7.33 15.11
N GLU A 432 3.48 8.48 15.56
CA GLU A 432 2.31 8.61 16.40
C GLU A 432 1.27 9.52 15.75
N ARG A 433 0.04 9.02 15.66
CA ARG A 433 -1.09 9.81 15.16
C ARG A 433 -1.26 11.07 16.01
N ALA A 434 -1.36 12.23 15.35
CA ALA A 434 -1.51 13.52 16.01
C ALA A 434 -2.80 13.63 16.84
N PHE A 435 -2.77 14.43 17.90
CA PHE A 435 -3.88 14.57 18.84
C PHE A 435 -4.68 15.87 18.66
N TRP A 436 -5.52 15.88 17.64
CA TRP A 436 -6.33 17.06 17.31
C TRP A 436 -7.65 17.20 18.07
N TYR A 437 -8.18 16.10 18.62
CA TYR A 437 -9.56 16.05 19.12
C TYR A 437 -9.68 15.41 20.50
N GLU A 438 -10.29 14.21 20.61
CA GLU A 438 -10.64 13.57 21.88
C GLU A 438 -9.64 12.47 22.28
N ALA A 439 -9.12 12.54 23.51
CA ALA A 439 -8.21 11.51 24.03
C ALA A 439 -8.96 10.20 24.25
N GLY A 440 -8.24 9.08 24.35
CA GLY A 440 -8.87 7.77 24.57
C GLY A 440 -9.59 7.21 23.33
N THR A 441 -9.50 7.90 22.18
CA THR A 441 -10.08 7.47 20.90
C THR A 441 -9.06 6.86 19.95
N LEU A 442 -7.81 6.71 20.40
CA LEU A 442 -6.68 6.36 19.53
C LEU A 442 -6.58 7.30 18.32
N ASN A 443 -6.78 8.60 18.53
CA ASN A 443 -6.66 9.64 17.50
C ASN A 443 -7.56 9.38 16.28
N GLY A 444 -8.86 9.20 16.55
CA GLY A 444 -9.89 9.03 15.51
C GLY A 444 -10.03 7.61 14.95
N LEU A 445 -9.29 6.63 15.47
CA LEU A 445 -9.58 5.22 15.15
C LEU A 445 -10.88 4.76 15.84
N LEU A 446 -11.27 5.38 16.95
CA LEU A 446 -12.52 5.09 17.64
C LEU A 446 -13.43 6.31 17.67
N TYR A 447 -14.74 6.06 17.62
CA TYR A 447 -15.76 7.06 17.90
C TYR A 447 -16.86 6.41 18.74
N ASN A 448 -17.23 7.04 19.86
CA ASN A 448 -18.13 6.45 20.86
C ASN A 448 -17.71 5.02 21.28
N GLY A 449 -16.40 4.78 21.41
CA GLY A 449 -15.83 3.49 21.80
C GLY A 449 -15.96 2.39 20.73
N GLN A 450 -16.35 2.72 19.49
CA GLN A 450 -16.51 1.77 18.39
C GLN A 450 -15.57 2.12 17.21
N PRO A 451 -15.13 1.12 16.42
CA PRO A 451 -14.22 1.34 15.29
C PRO A 451 -14.73 2.35 14.24
N THR A 452 -13.83 3.15 13.68
CA THR A 452 -14.02 3.93 12.45
C THR A 452 -13.43 3.18 11.24
N ALA A 453 -13.53 3.74 10.03
CA ALA A 453 -12.87 3.16 8.86
C ALA A 453 -11.34 3.07 9.02
N SER A 454 -10.73 4.09 9.60
CA SER A 454 -9.27 4.13 9.83
C SER A 454 -8.84 3.02 10.80
N TYR A 455 -9.65 2.64 11.79
CA TYR A 455 -9.33 1.49 12.65
C TYR A 455 -9.09 0.22 11.85
N TRP A 456 -9.98 -0.09 10.90
CA TRP A 456 -9.88 -1.30 10.10
C TRP A 456 -8.69 -1.27 9.16
N MET A 457 -8.33 -0.10 8.64
CA MET A 457 -7.09 0.09 7.89
C MET A 457 -5.85 -0.19 8.77
N TYR A 458 -5.79 0.32 10.01
CA TYR A 458 -4.68 0.03 10.92
C TYR A 458 -4.67 -1.42 11.37
N LYS A 459 -5.84 -2.06 11.51
CA LYS A 459 -5.95 -3.49 11.77
C LYS A 459 -5.34 -4.32 10.63
N TRP A 460 -5.60 -3.95 9.38
CA TRP A 460 -4.98 -4.58 8.22
C TRP A 460 -3.46 -4.44 8.21
N TYR A 461 -2.96 -3.25 8.50
CA TYR A 461 -1.52 -3.00 8.66
C TYR A 461 -0.93 -3.84 9.81
N ALA A 462 -1.61 -3.91 10.95
CA ALA A 462 -1.21 -4.73 12.09
C ALA A 462 -1.15 -6.23 11.77
N ASP A 463 -2.01 -6.70 10.88
CA ASP A 463 -2.09 -8.10 10.44
C ASP A 463 -0.96 -8.53 9.51
N GLN A 464 -0.22 -7.59 8.93
CA GLN A 464 0.94 -7.92 8.11
C GLN A 464 1.99 -8.71 8.92
N THR A 465 2.65 -9.64 8.23
CA THR A 465 3.65 -10.58 8.76
C THR A 465 4.85 -10.66 7.81
N GLY A 466 5.97 -11.21 8.30
CA GLY A 466 7.19 -11.36 7.51
C GLY A 466 7.94 -10.05 7.35
N ASN A 467 8.19 -9.68 6.09
CA ASN A 467 8.96 -8.50 5.75
C ASN A 467 8.12 -7.49 4.98
N ILE A 468 8.29 -6.22 5.30
CA ILE A 468 7.89 -5.11 4.46
C ILE A 468 8.71 -5.15 3.18
N VAL A 469 8.05 -5.03 2.04
CA VAL A 469 8.65 -5.13 0.71
C VAL A 469 8.48 -3.84 -0.07
N LYS A 470 9.31 -3.65 -1.10
CA LYS A 470 9.36 -2.39 -1.84
C LYS A 470 8.05 -2.15 -2.61
N VAL A 471 7.45 -0.99 -2.34
CA VAL A 471 6.33 -0.44 -3.11
C VAL A 471 6.81 0.79 -3.87
N THR A 472 6.57 0.80 -5.18
CA THR A 472 6.67 1.98 -6.04
C THR A 472 5.27 2.59 -6.16
N PRO A 473 5.02 3.75 -5.52
CA PRO A 473 3.72 4.40 -5.58
C PRO A 473 3.49 5.06 -6.94
N THR A 474 2.26 5.53 -7.11
CA THR A 474 1.86 6.40 -8.20
C THR A 474 1.72 7.84 -7.67
N THR A 475 1.28 8.79 -8.50
CA THR A 475 1.06 10.16 -8.04
C THR A 475 0.07 10.26 -6.88
N ASN A 476 -0.94 9.39 -6.86
CA ASN A 476 -2.06 9.45 -5.91
C ASN A 476 -2.27 8.14 -5.14
N ASN A 477 -1.68 7.02 -5.56
CA ASN A 477 -1.82 5.74 -4.87
C ASN A 477 -0.50 5.37 -4.19
N ASP A 478 -0.52 5.21 -2.87
CA ASP A 478 0.61 4.66 -2.13
C ASP A 478 0.12 3.50 -1.25
N GLY A 479 1.04 2.65 -0.81
CA GLY A 479 0.75 1.48 -0.01
C GLY A 479 1.93 0.91 0.73
N VAL A 480 1.61 0.19 1.79
CA VAL A 480 2.54 -0.64 2.55
C VAL A 480 2.26 -2.11 2.23
N ALA A 481 3.26 -2.83 1.77
CA ALA A 481 3.14 -4.24 1.43
C ALA A 481 4.07 -5.10 2.29
N ALA A 482 3.61 -6.29 2.63
CA ALA A 482 4.39 -7.29 3.35
C ALA A 482 4.25 -8.67 2.72
N TYR A 483 5.32 -9.47 2.82
CA TYR A 483 5.38 -10.84 2.35
C TYR A 483 6.14 -11.71 3.35
N ASP A 484 5.55 -12.83 3.75
CA ASP A 484 6.16 -13.81 4.67
C ASP A 484 6.60 -15.12 3.99
N GLY A 485 6.58 -15.15 2.66
CA GLY A 485 6.86 -16.35 1.85
C GLY A 485 5.61 -17.19 1.57
N ARG A 486 4.54 -17.03 2.36
CA ARG A 486 3.29 -17.78 2.22
C ARG A 486 2.07 -16.89 1.98
N THR A 487 2.08 -15.66 2.47
CA THR A 487 0.99 -14.70 2.32
C THR A 487 1.59 -13.35 1.95
N PHE A 488 1.09 -12.79 0.86
CA PHE A 488 1.36 -11.40 0.50
C PHE A 488 0.17 -10.53 0.91
N SER A 489 0.42 -9.35 1.46
CA SER A 489 -0.63 -8.37 1.77
C SER A 489 -0.16 -6.97 1.48
N VAL A 490 -0.95 -6.18 0.76
CA VAL A 490 -0.74 -4.74 0.57
C VAL A 490 -1.95 -3.95 1.03
N VAL A 491 -1.72 -2.93 1.85
CA VAL A 491 -2.72 -1.92 2.24
C VAL A 491 -2.42 -0.65 1.42
N PHE A 492 -3.41 -0.16 0.67
CA PHE A 492 -3.22 0.91 -0.32
C PHE A 492 -4.45 1.83 -0.41
N GLY A 493 -4.27 3.04 -0.97
CA GLY A 493 -5.36 4.00 -1.16
C GLY A 493 -4.89 5.33 -1.75
N GLY A 494 -5.85 6.19 -2.08
CA GLY A 494 -5.63 7.56 -2.57
C GLY A 494 -5.99 7.77 -4.05
N GLN A 495 -6.25 6.69 -4.79
CA GLN A 495 -6.65 6.73 -6.20
C GLN A 495 -8.18 6.68 -6.37
N SER A 496 -8.71 7.47 -7.31
CA SER A 496 -10.09 7.33 -7.80
C SER A 496 -10.16 6.49 -9.08
N GLY A 497 -11.26 5.77 -9.26
CA GLY A 497 -11.56 5.05 -10.50
C GLY A 497 -10.77 3.75 -10.64
N ASN A 498 -10.45 3.36 -11.88
CA ASN A 498 -9.81 2.08 -12.15
C ASN A 498 -8.28 2.19 -12.07
N SER A 499 -7.63 1.19 -11.49
CA SER A 499 -6.17 1.04 -11.45
C SER A 499 -5.78 -0.44 -11.47
N SER A 500 -4.50 -0.73 -11.21
CA SER A 500 -4.04 -2.09 -10.96
C SER A 500 -2.91 -2.13 -9.93
N ILE A 501 -2.76 -3.29 -9.30
CA ILE A 501 -1.62 -3.62 -8.45
C ILE A 501 -0.79 -4.70 -9.16
N ARG A 502 0.45 -4.37 -9.53
CA ARG A 502 1.40 -5.37 -10.03
C ARG A 502 2.25 -5.87 -8.88
N VAL A 503 2.28 -7.18 -8.68
CA VAL A 503 3.07 -7.83 -7.64
C VAL A 503 4.07 -8.76 -8.29
N ASP A 504 5.35 -8.43 -8.14
CA ASP A 504 6.49 -9.20 -8.60
C ASP A 504 7.12 -9.98 -7.45
N GLY A 505 7.92 -11.00 -7.75
CA GLY A 505 8.70 -11.73 -6.74
C GLY A 505 7.90 -12.71 -5.87
N ILE A 506 6.71 -13.12 -6.32
CA ILE A 506 5.80 -14.01 -5.58
C ILE A 506 5.79 -15.45 -6.10
N GLY A 507 6.86 -15.89 -6.78
CA GLY A 507 6.98 -17.26 -7.29
C GLY A 507 6.85 -18.35 -6.20
N GLY A 508 7.16 -18.00 -4.95
CA GLY A 508 6.97 -18.88 -3.79
C GLY A 508 5.50 -19.22 -3.50
N LEU A 509 4.54 -18.48 -4.04
CA LEU A 509 3.10 -18.76 -3.92
C LEU A 509 2.60 -19.81 -4.93
N GLY A 510 3.43 -20.23 -5.90
CA GLY A 510 3.06 -21.16 -6.96
C GLY A 510 2.59 -20.47 -8.25
N SER A 511 2.08 -21.26 -9.20
CA SER A 511 1.63 -20.77 -10.53
C SER A 511 0.24 -20.16 -10.52
N SER A 512 -0.48 -20.21 -9.40
CA SER A 512 -1.78 -19.56 -9.23
C SER A 512 -1.94 -19.08 -7.80
N VAL A 513 -2.62 -17.95 -7.64
CA VAL A 513 -2.94 -17.36 -6.33
C VAL A 513 -4.44 -17.12 -6.22
N THR A 514 -4.96 -17.18 -5.00
CA THR A 514 -6.24 -16.56 -4.66
C THR A 514 -5.95 -15.13 -4.23
N ALA A 515 -6.54 -14.16 -4.94
CA ALA A 515 -6.49 -12.75 -4.60
C ALA A 515 -7.80 -12.35 -3.91
N THR A 516 -7.73 -11.75 -2.73
CA THR A 516 -8.89 -11.22 -2.00
C THR A 516 -8.71 -9.72 -1.82
N LEU A 517 -9.71 -8.95 -2.28
CA LEU A 517 -9.75 -7.50 -2.12
C LEU A 517 -10.77 -7.13 -1.05
N GLU A 518 -10.35 -6.31 -0.09
CA GLU A 518 -11.19 -5.73 0.95
C GLU A 518 -11.15 -4.20 0.90
N TYR A 519 -12.18 -3.56 1.45
CA TYR A 519 -12.40 -2.11 1.38
C TYR A 519 -12.96 -1.54 2.69
N VAL A 520 -12.51 -0.33 3.02
CA VAL A 520 -13.09 0.55 4.05
C VAL A 520 -13.31 1.94 3.46
N PRO A 521 -14.44 2.60 3.77
CA PRO A 521 -14.81 3.87 3.14
C PRO A 521 -14.10 5.08 3.74
N GLY A 522 -14.02 6.18 2.98
CA GLY A 522 -13.64 7.49 3.52
C GLY A 522 -14.74 8.14 4.37
N SER A 523 -15.16 7.50 5.47
CA SER A 523 -16.33 7.93 6.26
C SER A 523 -16.06 9.04 7.29
N GLY A 524 -14.79 9.34 7.58
CA GLY A 524 -14.39 10.30 8.62
C GLY A 524 -14.58 9.78 10.05
N ARG A 525 -14.15 10.59 11.04
CA ARG A 525 -14.11 10.15 12.46
C ARG A 525 -15.46 9.92 13.11
N LYS A 526 -16.51 10.66 12.76
CA LYS A 526 -17.81 10.58 13.46
C LYS A 526 -18.71 9.48 12.92
N THR A 527 -18.16 8.54 12.17
CA THR A 527 -18.91 7.44 11.57
C THR A 527 -18.24 6.12 11.92
N ASN A 528 -18.99 5.28 12.64
CA ASN A 528 -18.54 3.95 12.96
C ASN A 528 -18.65 3.02 11.76
N VAL A 529 -17.68 2.11 11.64
CA VAL A 529 -17.65 1.06 10.61
C VAL A 529 -17.53 -0.26 11.37
N SER A 530 -18.50 -1.15 11.19
CA SER A 530 -18.58 -2.41 11.96
C SER A 530 -17.54 -3.44 11.53
N ALA A 531 -17.15 -3.44 10.27
CA ALA A 531 -16.12 -4.30 9.69
C ALA A 531 -15.63 -3.76 8.34
N ALA A 532 -14.47 -4.22 7.92
CA ALA A 532 -14.05 -4.18 6.52
C ALA A 532 -14.99 -4.98 5.62
N THR A 533 -15.22 -4.52 4.39
CA THR A 533 -16.03 -5.23 3.40
C THR A 533 -15.12 -5.99 2.45
N GLN A 534 -15.31 -7.31 2.31
CA GLN A 534 -14.72 -8.06 1.20
C GLN A 534 -15.42 -7.68 -0.10
N VAL A 535 -14.68 -7.10 -1.04
CA VAL A 535 -15.20 -6.68 -2.35
C VAL A 535 -15.33 -7.90 -3.27
N TRP A 536 -14.28 -8.71 -3.35
CA TRP A 536 -14.27 -9.96 -4.14
C TRP A 536 -13.11 -10.87 -3.72
N SER A 537 -13.19 -12.13 -4.16
CA SER A 537 -12.09 -13.10 -4.06
C SER A 537 -12.02 -13.91 -5.35
N ASN A 538 -10.92 -13.82 -6.08
CA ASN A 538 -10.76 -14.36 -7.43
C ASN A 538 -9.40 -15.03 -7.59
N ALA A 539 -9.32 -16.02 -8.48
CA ALA A 539 -8.05 -16.67 -8.80
C ALA A 539 -7.33 -15.97 -9.95
N TYR A 540 -6.01 -15.90 -9.84
CA TYR A 540 -5.14 -15.35 -10.88
C TYR A 540 -3.97 -16.29 -11.16
N THR A 541 -3.49 -16.26 -12.41
CA THR A 541 -2.29 -16.98 -12.83
C THR A 541 -1.06 -16.15 -12.51
N VAL A 542 -0.07 -16.76 -11.87
CA VAL A 542 1.25 -16.16 -11.66
C VAL A 542 2.13 -16.54 -12.84
N THR A 543 2.59 -15.53 -13.59
CA THR A 543 3.45 -15.73 -14.77
C THR A 543 4.82 -15.13 -14.47
N ASN A 544 5.88 -15.92 -14.58
CA ASN A 544 7.25 -15.50 -14.26
C ASN A 544 7.36 -14.85 -12.86
N GLY A 545 6.71 -15.46 -11.87
CA GLY A 545 6.70 -14.98 -10.48
C GLY A 545 5.96 -13.65 -10.28
N SER A 546 5.13 -13.22 -11.23
CA SER A 546 4.44 -11.93 -11.20
C SER A 546 2.94 -12.08 -11.49
N VAL A 547 2.14 -11.16 -10.95
CA VAL A 547 0.70 -11.04 -11.23
C VAL A 547 0.28 -9.58 -11.26
N THR A 548 -0.67 -9.22 -12.14
CA THR A 548 -1.30 -7.90 -12.16
C THR A 548 -2.77 -8.04 -11.82
N ILE A 549 -3.20 -7.36 -10.76
CA ILE A 549 -4.55 -7.42 -10.22
C ILE A 549 -5.28 -6.12 -10.56
N PRO A 550 -6.33 -6.14 -11.41
CA PRO A 550 -7.13 -4.96 -11.69
C PRO A 550 -7.97 -4.57 -10.46
N ILE A 551 -8.00 -3.28 -10.16
CA ILE A 551 -8.82 -2.69 -9.10
C ILE A 551 -9.79 -1.71 -9.75
N ALA A 552 -11.09 -1.99 -9.67
CA ALA A 552 -12.11 -1.16 -10.30
C ALA A 552 -12.80 -0.25 -9.28
N GLY A 553 -13.19 0.95 -9.73
CA GLY A 553 -14.09 1.84 -8.99
C GLY A 553 -13.57 2.29 -7.63
N GLN A 554 -12.28 2.63 -7.52
CA GLN A 554 -11.71 3.06 -6.25
C GLN A 554 -12.28 4.40 -5.77
N ASP A 555 -12.48 4.50 -4.45
CA ASP A 555 -12.72 5.73 -3.70
C ASP A 555 -11.36 6.30 -3.24
N ALA A 556 -11.05 7.53 -3.65
CA ALA A 556 -9.81 8.20 -3.26
C ALA A 556 -9.68 8.45 -1.75
N ASN A 557 -10.79 8.48 -1.00
CA ASN A 557 -10.76 8.68 0.45
C ASN A 557 -10.77 7.36 1.24
N GLY A 558 -11.17 6.26 0.60
CA GLY A 558 -11.18 4.93 1.19
C GLY A 558 -9.81 4.23 1.12
N ALA A 559 -9.68 3.13 1.85
CA ALA A 559 -8.50 2.28 1.81
C ALA A 559 -8.88 0.85 1.43
N TYR A 560 -7.92 0.15 0.84
CA TYR A 560 -8.06 -1.20 0.33
C TYR A 560 -6.98 -2.10 0.92
N ARG A 561 -7.31 -3.38 1.12
CA ARG A 561 -6.33 -4.44 1.35
C ARG A 561 -6.44 -5.48 0.26
N LEU A 562 -5.34 -5.79 -0.40
CA LEU A 562 -5.21 -6.93 -1.30
C LEU A 562 -4.36 -7.99 -0.61
N VAL A 563 -4.89 -9.20 -0.48
CA VAL A 563 -4.18 -10.39 0.05
C VAL A 563 -4.03 -11.42 -1.06
N LEU A 564 -2.82 -11.96 -1.24
CA LEU A 564 -2.57 -13.09 -2.14
C LEU A 564 -2.11 -14.30 -1.32
N THR A 565 -2.78 -15.43 -1.53
CA THR A 565 -2.44 -16.73 -0.94
C THR A 565 -2.26 -17.80 -2.02
N PRO A 566 -1.47 -18.87 -1.76
CA PRO A 566 -1.33 -19.99 -2.67
C PRO A 566 -2.68 -20.62 -2.96
N ARG A 567 -2.88 -21.06 -4.20
CA ARG A 567 -4.08 -21.78 -4.63
C ARG A 567 -3.80 -23.25 -4.89
#